data_AF-A0ABD0QFX5-F1
#
_entry.id   AF-A0ABD0QFX5-F1
#
_cell.length_a   1.000
_cell.length_b   1.000
_cell.length_c   1.000
_cell.angle_alpha   90.00
_cell.angle_beta   90.00
_cell.angle_gamma   90.00
#
_symmetry.space_group_name_H-M   'P 1'
#
loop_
_entity.id
_entity.type
_entity.pdbx_description
1 polymer ?
#
loop_
_entity_poly.entity_id
_entity_poly.type
_entity_poly.pdbx_seq_one_letter_code
_entity_poly.pdbx_strand_id
1 'polypeptide(L)'
;QPRVSINVDSTLSVILGTYQKLKCDAEGYYPLDVSIECPTPSLLENVLYSSHQLHQDGTHSLSAIFYLQPSMEDSGYKYICR
;
A
#
# COMPACT_ATOMS: atom_id res chain seq x y z
N GLN A 1 -5.61 -5.58 17.93
CA GLN A 1 -4.60 -4.69 17.31
C GLN A 1 -4.63 -4.95 15.82
N PRO A 2 -4.84 -3.94 14.97
CA PRO A 2 -4.96 -4.12 13.53
C PRO A 2 -3.66 -4.71 12.98
N ARG A 3 -3.75 -5.70 12.08
CA ARG A 3 -2.58 -6.26 11.40
C ARG A 3 -2.46 -5.56 10.05
N VAL A 4 -1.41 -4.77 9.89
CA VAL A 4 -1.04 -4.18 8.60
C VAL A 4 -0.04 -5.13 7.93
N SER A 5 -0.37 -5.62 6.74
CA SER A 5 0.50 -6.47 5.94
C SER A 5 0.78 -5.81 4.60
N ILE A 6 2.04 -5.49 4.36
CA ILE A 6 2.47 -4.94 3.07
C ILE A 6 2.79 -6.14 2.17
N ASN A 7 1.97 -6.38 1.15
CA ASN A 7 2.29 -7.32 0.08
C ASN A 7 3.19 -6.63 -0.95
N VAL A 8 4.45 -6.44 -0.57
CA VAL A 8 5.54 -6.28 -1.53
C VAL A 8 6.33 -7.56 -1.50
N ASP A 9 6.55 -8.18 -2.65
CA ASP A 9 7.64 -9.13 -2.77
C ASP A 9 8.88 -8.44 -2.20
N SER A 10 9.53 -9.08 -1.23
CA SER A 10 10.46 -8.51 -0.24
C SER A 10 11.64 -7.66 -0.76
N THR A 11 11.75 -7.42 -2.07
CA THR A 11 12.50 -6.34 -2.67
C THR A 11 11.84 -5.99 -4.01
N LEU A 12 11.29 -4.77 -4.14
CA LEU A 12 10.75 -4.29 -5.40
C LEU A 12 11.92 -3.89 -6.32
N SER A 13 12.23 -4.72 -7.30
CA SER A 13 13.20 -4.37 -8.34
C SER A 13 12.56 -3.39 -9.31
N VAL A 14 12.96 -2.13 -9.21
CA VAL A 14 12.42 -1.08 -10.06
C VAL A 14 13.21 -0.98 -11.35
N ILE A 15 12.51 -0.95 -12.49
CA ILE A 15 13.07 -0.53 -13.77
C ILE A 15 12.75 0.96 -13.96
N LEU A 16 13.79 1.77 -14.18
CA LEU A 16 13.64 3.22 -14.38
C LEU A 16 12.64 3.52 -15.51
N GLY A 17 11.77 4.49 -15.25
CA GLY A 17 10.78 4.95 -16.23
C GLY A 17 9.63 3.99 -16.49
N THR A 18 9.51 2.90 -15.72
CA THR A 18 8.36 1.99 -15.77
C THR A 18 7.40 2.23 -14.62
N TYR A 19 6.10 2.03 -14.90
CA TYR A 19 5.07 2.08 -13.87
C TYR A 19 5.16 0.84 -12.99
N GLN A 20 5.28 1.06 -11.69
CA GLN A 20 5.31 -0.01 -10.71
C GLN A 20 4.10 0.09 -9.78
N LYS A 21 3.46 -1.06 -9.56
CA LYS A 21 2.33 -1.19 -8.65
C LYS A 21 2.82 -1.60 -7.27
N LEU A 22 2.38 -0.88 -6.26
CA LEU A 22 2.56 -1.20 -4.84
C LEU A 22 1.18 -1.45 -4.23
N LYS A 23 0.98 -2.61 -3.60
CA LYS A 23 -0.28 -2.95 -2.91
C LYS A 23 -0.02 -3.05 -1.40
N CYS A 24 -0.88 -2.40 -0.64
CA CYS A 24 -0.85 -2.44 0.81
C CYS A 24 -2.19 -2.94 1.34
N ASP A 25 -2.14 -3.91 2.25
CA ASP A 25 -3.31 -4.57 2.82
C ASP A 25 -3.35 -4.29 4.33
N ALA A 26 -4.51 -3.87 4.82
CA ALA A 26 -4.82 -3.79 6.25
C ALA A 26 -5.90 -4.83 6.56
N GLU A 27 -5.67 -5.68 7.56
CA GLU A 27 -6.54 -6.81 7.90
C GLU A 27 -6.80 -6.89 9.40
N GLY A 28 -7.95 -7.45 9.78
CA GLY A 28 -8.27 -7.73 11.17
C GLY A 28 -8.50 -6.48 12.02
N TYR A 29 -8.93 -5.37 11.41
CA TYR A 29 -9.22 -4.13 12.14
C TYR A 29 -10.69 -3.98 12.48
N TYR A 30 -10.96 -3.32 13.61
CA TYR A 30 -12.28 -2.95 14.09
C TYR A 30 -12.08 -1.83 15.12
N PRO A 31 -12.87 -0.74 15.13
CA PRO A 31 -14.00 -0.44 14.24
C PRO A 31 -13.55 0.06 12.85
N LEU A 32 -14.44 0.71 12.10
CA LEU A 32 -14.21 1.17 10.71
C LEU A 32 -13.52 2.55 10.66
N ASP A 33 -12.37 2.70 11.31
CA ASP A 33 -11.64 3.97 11.48
C ASP A 33 -10.18 3.90 10.96
N VAL A 34 -9.94 3.06 9.96
CA VAL A 34 -8.61 2.79 9.40
C VAL A 34 -8.48 3.33 7.98
N SER A 35 -7.38 4.02 7.69
CA SER A 35 -6.94 4.41 6.34
C SER A 35 -5.53 3.87 6.08
N ILE A 36 -5.13 3.78 4.80
CA ILE A 36 -3.78 3.38 4.41
C ILE A 36 -3.09 4.55 3.73
N GLU A 37 -1.88 4.88 4.16
CA GLU A 37 -1.08 5.95 3.56
C GLU A 37 0.31 5.44 3.16
N CYS A 38 0.83 5.93 2.03
CA CYS A 38 2.21 5.67 1.59
C CYS A 38 2.90 7.01 1.28
N PRO A 39 3.58 7.62 2.26
CA PRO A 39 4.24 8.91 2.07
C PRO A 39 5.54 8.71 1.27
N THR A 40 5.44 8.77 -0.07
CA THR A 40 6.59 8.69 -0.97
C THR A 40 6.53 9.80 -2.03
N PRO A 41 7.66 10.49 -2.33
CA PRO A 41 7.69 11.58 -3.31
C PRO A 41 7.42 11.12 -4.75
N SER A 42 7.63 9.84 -5.05
CA SER A 42 7.44 9.21 -6.36
C SER A 42 6.02 8.67 -6.62
N LEU A 43 5.05 9.06 -5.77
CA LEU A 43 3.67 8.62 -5.89
C LEU A 43 2.91 9.38 -6.98
N LEU A 44 2.29 8.64 -7.90
CA LEU A 44 1.32 9.21 -8.83
C LEU A 44 -0.01 9.45 -8.10
N GLU A 45 -0.66 10.58 -8.35
CA GLU A 45 -1.86 11.04 -7.62
C GLU A 45 -3.04 10.03 -7.63
N ASN A 46 -3.02 9.04 -8.53
CA ASN A 46 -4.09 8.06 -8.71
C ASN A 46 -3.91 6.85 -7.78
N VAL A 47 -4.16 7.03 -6.49
CA VAL A 47 -4.27 5.92 -5.53
C VAL A 47 -5.65 5.27 -5.64
N LEU A 48 -5.70 3.94 -5.72
CA LEU A 48 -6.97 3.20 -5.73
C LEU A 48 -7.18 2.50 -4.39
N TYR A 49 -8.28 2.82 -3.73
CA TYR A 49 -8.71 2.16 -2.50
C TYR A 49 -9.83 1.17 -2.79
N SER A 50 -9.79 0.00 -2.15
CA SER A 50 -10.96 -0.89 -2.11
C SER A 50 -12.01 -0.33 -1.13
N SER A 51 -13.24 -0.82 -1.21
CA SER A 51 -14.15 -0.69 -0.08
C SER A 51 -13.65 -1.53 1.10
N HIS A 52 -14.00 -1.11 2.31
CA HIS A 52 -13.82 -1.92 3.51
C HIS A 52 -14.64 -3.20 3.40
N GLN A 53 -14.00 -4.35 3.56
CA GLN A 53 -14.67 -5.65 3.53
C GLN A 53 -14.91 -6.12 4.97
N LEU A 54 -16.14 -6.52 5.32
CA LEU A 54 -16.47 -7.12 6.61
C LEU A 54 -16.29 -8.64 6.55
N HIS A 55 -15.59 -9.20 7.53
CA HIS A 55 -15.27 -10.63 7.63
C HIS A 55 -16.21 -11.32 8.63
N GLN A 56 -16.30 -12.65 8.55
CA GLN A 56 -17.18 -13.44 9.43
C GLN A 56 -16.82 -13.35 10.92
N ASP A 57 -15.56 -13.04 11.23
CA ASP A 57 -15.06 -12.86 12.60
C ASP A 57 -15.38 -11.47 13.19
N GLY A 58 -16.09 -10.62 12.43
CA GLY A 58 -16.49 -9.28 12.83
C GLY A 58 -15.43 -8.20 12.60
N THR A 59 -14.28 -8.56 12.01
CA THR A 59 -13.23 -7.61 11.64
C THR A 59 -13.36 -7.14 10.20
N HIS A 60 -12.58 -6.14 9.82
CA HIS A 60 -12.56 -5.56 8.49
C HIS A 60 -11.19 -5.70 7.81
N SER A 61 -11.19 -5.61 6.48
CA SER A 61 -9.99 -5.45 5.67
C SER A 61 -10.13 -4.34 4.62
N LEU A 62 -9.00 -3.74 4.22
CA LEU A 62 -8.91 -2.68 3.20
C LEU A 62 -7.61 -2.88 2.41
N SER A 63 -7.65 -2.59 1.11
CA SER A 63 -6.46 -2.54 0.26
C SER A 63 -6.29 -1.15 -0.35
N ALA A 64 -5.05 -0.70 -0.48
CA ALA A 64 -4.66 0.47 -1.27
C ALA A 64 -3.65 0.07 -2.34
N ILE A 65 -3.84 0.60 -3.54
CA ILE A 65 -2.94 0.42 -4.68
C ILE A 65 -2.34 1.77 -5.03
N PHE A 66 -1.02 1.84 -4.90
CA PHE A 66 -0.20 2.99 -5.25
C PHE A 66 0.51 2.70 -6.57
N TYR A 67 0.49 3.67 -7.48
CA TYR A 67 1.27 3.62 -8.71
C TYR A 67 2.47 4.54 -8.58
N LEU A 68 3.64 3.98 -8.83
CA LEU A 68 4.92 4.67 -8.70
C LEU A 68 5.58 4.72 -10.07
N GLN A 69 6.27 5.82 -10.35
CA GLN A 69 7.20 5.91 -11.48
C GLN A 69 8.56 6.31 -10.93
N PRO A 70 9.38 5.36 -10.47
CA PRO A 70 10.56 5.73 -9.71
C PRO A 70 11.69 6.20 -10.64
N SER A 71 12.48 7.10 -10.09
CA SER A 71 13.60 7.77 -10.71
C SER A 71 14.94 7.25 -10.15
N MET A 72 16.05 7.75 -10.67
CA MET A 72 17.37 7.45 -10.11
C MET A 72 17.52 7.92 -8.65
N GLU A 73 16.77 8.94 -8.24
CA GLU A 73 16.78 9.48 -6.88
C GLU A 73 16.10 8.53 -5.88
N ASP A 74 15.25 7.62 -6.36
CA ASP A 74 14.53 6.63 -5.56
C ASP A 74 15.35 5.33 -5.34
N SER A 75 16.60 5.26 -5.81
CA SER A 75 17.45 4.08 -5.63
C SER A 75 17.78 3.87 -4.15
N GLY A 76 17.44 2.69 -3.62
CA GLY A 76 17.62 2.36 -2.20
C GLY A 76 16.53 2.91 -1.27
N TYR A 77 15.50 3.58 -1.80
CA TYR A 77 14.35 4.01 -1.00
C TYR A 77 13.56 2.82 -0.45
N LYS A 78 12.96 3.03 0.72
CA LYS A 78 12.03 2.09 1.35
C LYS A 78 10.63 2.67 1.31
N TYR A 79 9.74 1.98 0.60
CA TYR A 79 8.32 2.28 0.59
C TYR A 79 7.66 1.64 1.81
N ILE A 80 6.96 2.44 2.60
CA ILE A 80 6.29 1.99 3.83
C ILE A 80 4.85 2.45 3.76
N CYS A 81 3.93 1.50 3.91
CA CYS A 81 2.52 1.80 4.16
C CYS A 81 2.25 1.88 5.66
N ARG A 82 1.46 2.86 6.04
CA ARG A 82 1.03 3.12 7.42
C ARG A 82 -0.48 3.05 7.52
#